data_AF-A0AAD7Q958-F1
#
_entry.id   AF-A0AAD7Q958-F1
#
_cell.length_a   1.000
_cell.length_b   1.000
_cell.length_c   1.000
_cell.angle_alpha   90.00
_cell.angle_beta   90.00
_cell.angle_gamma   90.00
#
_symmetry.space_group_name_H-M   'P 1'
#
loop_
_entity.id
_entity.type
_entity.pdbx_description
1 polymer ?
#
loop_
_entity_poly.entity_id
_entity_poly.type
_entity_poly.pdbx_seq_one_letter_code
_entity_poly.pdbx_strand_id
1 'polypeptide(L)'
;MVAGVLLEKQVVVVCPNLGLLSAAVLSLVPLIRPFQWQSLLLPFPFTLFLPFQILPARMLDFLDAPVPFIVGIQQKFADLKMKTSNLVQVNVLKDQVKICHLPTLPRHKELVAKLGPIHARLSREASIAKRHPVYRCNEVQLHSEFLNVMRCYLESLCSDLRSHTITSVQSNNDRVSLLLKDSFIDSFSSRDRPFVKLFVDTQLFTVLSDSRLSSFENGYS
;
A
#
# COMPACT_ATOMS: atom_id res chain seq x y z
N MET A 1 0.65 -7.07 -5.05
CA MET A 1 1.50 -5.97 -4.54
C MET A 1 0.76 -5.12 -3.50
N VAL A 2 -0.30 -4.38 -3.86
CA VAL A 2 -1.03 -3.49 -2.93
C VAL A 2 -1.49 -4.20 -1.64
N ALA A 3 -2.06 -5.40 -1.74
CA ALA A 3 -2.44 -6.18 -0.55
C ALA A 3 -1.25 -6.45 0.41
N GLY A 4 -0.06 -6.73 -0.13
CA GLY A 4 1.15 -6.90 0.68
C GLY A 4 1.59 -5.60 1.34
N VAL A 5 1.41 -4.47 0.66
CA VAL A 5 1.70 -3.14 1.21
C VAL A 5 0.67 -2.73 2.28
N LEU A 6 -0.61 -3.06 2.11
CA LEU A 6 -1.60 -2.75 3.15
C LEU A 6 -1.45 -3.63 4.39
N LEU A 7 -0.91 -4.84 4.24
CA LEU A 7 -0.69 -5.79 5.33
C LEU A 7 0.74 -5.75 5.89
N GLU A 8 1.50 -4.68 5.60
CA GLU A 8 2.87 -4.49 6.07
C GLU A 8 3.73 -5.75 5.89
N LYS A 9 3.74 -6.28 4.66
CA LYS A 9 4.59 -7.40 4.25
C LYS A 9 5.90 -6.90 3.67
N GLN A 10 6.85 -7.82 3.54
CA GLN A 10 8.11 -7.55 2.86
C GLN A 10 7.86 -7.53 1.36
N VAL A 11 8.05 -6.39 0.72
CA VAL A 11 7.84 -6.21 -0.72
C VAL A 11 9.16 -5.94 -1.39
N VAL A 12 9.56 -6.84 -2.30
CA VAL A 12 10.77 -6.70 -3.10
C VAL A 12 10.39 -6.52 -4.55
N VAL A 13 10.75 -5.37 -5.12
CA VAL A 13 10.55 -5.05 -6.54
C VAL A 13 11.86 -5.27 -7.27
N VAL A 14 11.84 -5.98 -8.39
CA VAL A 14 13.04 -6.35 -9.15
C VAL A 14 12.93 -5.81 -10.55
N CYS A 15 13.90 -4.97 -10.93
CA CYS A 15 14.03 -4.43 -12.27
C CYS A 15 15.47 -3.98 -12.52
N PRO A 16 16.12 -4.38 -13.64
CA PRO A 16 17.47 -3.95 -13.96
C PRO A 16 17.55 -2.47 -14.39
N ASN A 17 16.42 -1.88 -14.80
CA ASN A 17 16.33 -0.46 -15.13
C ASN A 17 15.98 0.33 -13.87
N LEU A 18 16.94 1.12 -13.37
CA LEU A 18 16.79 1.91 -12.14
C LEU A 18 15.69 2.97 -12.23
N GLY A 19 15.48 3.56 -13.42
CA GLY A 19 14.41 4.53 -13.64
C GLY A 19 13.03 3.91 -13.46
N LEU A 20 12.82 2.74 -14.08
CA LEU A 20 11.57 1.97 -13.91
C LEU A 20 11.41 1.42 -12.49
N LEU A 21 12.50 0.98 -11.88
CA LEU A 21 12.51 0.49 -10.51
C LEU A 21 12.06 1.59 -9.54
N SER A 22 12.71 2.75 -9.60
CA SER A 22 12.40 3.90 -8.78
C SER A 22 10.96 4.36 -9.00
N ALA A 23 10.54 4.49 -10.25
CA ALA A 23 9.16 4.87 -10.58
C ALA A 23 8.14 3.86 -10.02
N ALA A 24 8.40 2.55 -10.12
CA ALA A 24 7.51 1.52 -9.61
C ALA A 24 7.35 1.61 -8.08
N VAL A 25 8.45 1.75 -7.33
CA VAL A 25 8.37 1.85 -5.86
C VAL A 25 7.74 3.18 -5.44
N LEU A 26 8.11 4.30 -6.07
CA LEU A 26 7.53 5.62 -5.77
C LEU A 26 6.04 5.69 -6.11
N SER A 27 5.58 4.97 -7.13
CA SER A 27 4.15 4.91 -7.51
C SER A 27 3.26 4.27 -6.44
N LEU A 28 3.83 3.52 -5.50
CA LEU A 28 3.08 2.94 -4.37
C LEU A 28 2.56 4.01 -3.42
N VAL A 29 3.30 5.10 -3.23
CA VAL A 29 2.96 6.18 -2.29
C VAL A 29 1.59 6.81 -2.61
N PRO A 30 1.32 7.30 -3.84
CA PRO A 30 -0.01 7.82 -4.17
C PRO A 30 -1.08 6.71 -4.25
N LEU A 31 -0.68 5.46 -4.52
CA LEU A 31 -1.60 4.34 -4.70
C LEU A 31 -2.24 3.86 -3.38
N ILE A 32 -1.54 4.00 -2.26
CA ILE A 32 -2.03 3.57 -0.93
C ILE A 32 -2.73 4.69 -0.15
N ARG A 33 -2.88 5.90 -0.71
CA ARG A 33 -3.62 6.98 -0.03
C ARG A 33 -5.06 6.54 0.27
N PRO A 34 -5.61 6.85 1.45
CA PRO A 34 -5.16 7.85 2.43
C PRO A 34 -4.06 7.35 3.38
N PHE A 35 -3.71 6.07 3.33
CA PHE A 35 -2.71 5.49 4.20
C PHE A 35 -1.30 5.98 3.90
N GLN A 36 -0.46 5.98 4.93
CA GLN A 36 0.95 6.35 4.84
C GLN A 36 1.79 5.17 5.33
N TRP A 37 2.75 4.75 4.53
CA TRP A 37 3.67 3.69 4.92
C TRP A 37 4.68 4.23 5.93
N GLN A 38 4.69 3.64 7.13
CA GLN A 38 5.53 4.09 8.26
C GLN A 38 6.71 3.15 8.56
N SER A 39 6.75 1.96 7.96
CA SER A 39 7.63 0.87 8.40
C SER A 39 9.10 0.98 7.98
N LEU A 40 9.70 2.16 8.02
CA LEU A 40 11.15 2.35 7.89
C LEU A 40 11.70 3.03 9.14
N LEU A 41 11.63 2.33 10.27
CA LEU A 41 12.49 2.59 11.44
C LEU A 41 13.76 1.74 11.32
N LEU A 42 14.54 1.96 10.25
CA LEU A 42 15.98 1.68 10.34
C LEU A 42 16.61 2.93 10.99
N PRO A 43 17.49 2.79 11.98
CA PRO A 43 18.20 3.93 12.57
C PRO A 43 19.22 4.46 11.56
N PHE A 44 18.76 5.19 10.56
CA PHE A 44 19.58 5.97 9.64
C PHE A 44 19.05 7.41 9.64
N PRO A 45 19.95 8.42 9.65
CA PRO A 45 19.59 9.82 9.86
C PRO A 45 18.51 10.27 8.88
N PHE A 46 17.54 10.95 9.47
CA PHE A 46 16.15 11.16 9.05
C PHE A 46 15.94 12.09 7.84
N THR A 47 16.92 12.21 6.93
CA THR A 47 16.90 13.21 5.83
C THR A 47 17.24 12.62 4.45
N LEU A 48 17.19 11.29 4.30
CA LEU A 48 17.44 10.60 3.02
C LEU A 48 16.31 9.63 2.61
N PHE A 49 15.07 9.99 2.90
CA PHE A 49 13.89 9.12 2.70
C PHE A 49 13.48 8.89 1.23
N LEU A 50 14.13 9.57 0.27
CA LEU A 50 13.79 9.48 -1.16
C LEU A 50 14.75 8.63 -2.03
N PRO A 51 16.08 8.62 -1.83
CA PRO A 51 16.96 7.82 -2.69
C PRO A 51 17.24 6.38 -2.22
N PHE A 52 16.86 5.98 -0.99
CA PHE A 52 17.20 4.64 -0.47
C PHE A 52 16.25 3.50 -0.85
N GLN A 53 15.23 3.75 -1.68
CA GLN A 53 14.33 2.67 -2.11
C GLN A 53 15.03 1.65 -3.03
N ILE A 54 16.27 1.89 -3.45
CA ILE A 54 17.07 0.94 -4.23
C ILE A 54 18.16 0.37 -3.32
N LEU A 55 18.05 -0.91 -2.97
CA LEU A 55 19.00 -1.60 -2.10
C LEU A 55 20.22 -2.05 -2.93
N PRO A 56 21.44 -1.58 -2.60
CA PRO A 56 22.66 -2.03 -3.25
C PRO A 56 22.93 -3.52 -2.98
N ALA A 57 23.59 -4.20 -3.90
CA ALA A 57 23.94 -5.62 -3.79
C ALA A 57 24.70 -5.99 -2.49
N ARG A 58 25.50 -5.06 -1.96
CA ARG A 58 26.27 -5.22 -0.73
C ARG A 58 25.44 -5.15 0.56
N MET A 59 24.14 -4.85 0.45
CA MET A 59 23.22 -4.62 1.56
C MET A 59 22.05 -5.61 1.53
N LEU A 60 22.16 -6.71 0.77
CA LEU A 60 21.11 -7.72 0.68
C LEU A 60 20.85 -8.43 2.02
N ASP A 61 21.79 -8.41 2.95
CA ASP A 61 21.63 -8.99 4.28
C ASP A 61 20.47 -8.34 5.07
N PHE A 62 20.07 -7.11 4.73
CA PHE A 62 18.89 -6.47 5.34
C PHE A 62 17.56 -7.11 4.91
N LEU A 63 17.54 -7.89 3.83
CA LEU A 63 16.34 -8.58 3.37
C LEU A 63 15.92 -9.72 4.29
N ASP A 64 16.83 -10.19 5.15
CA ASP A 64 16.54 -11.22 6.17
C ASP A 64 15.96 -10.61 7.47
N ALA A 65 15.86 -9.28 7.56
CA ALA A 65 15.25 -8.64 8.72
C ALA A 65 13.77 -9.05 8.85
N PRO A 66 13.24 -9.33 10.05
CA PRO A 66 11.86 -9.77 10.24
C PRO A 66 10.82 -8.63 10.13
N VAL A 67 11.27 -7.41 9.84
CA VAL A 67 10.43 -6.21 9.79
C VAL A 67 9.78 -6.03 8.40
N PRO A 68 8.65 -5.31 8.30
CA PRO A 68 8.11 -4.91 7.00
C PRO A 68 9.03 -3.94 6.29
N PHE A 69 9.23 -4.12 4.99
CA PHE A 69 9.97 -3.18 4.15
C PHE A 69 9.45 -3.21 2.71
N ILE A 70 9.69 -2.11 1.98
CA ILE A 70 9.50 -2.04 0.54
C ILE A 70 10.84 -1.63 -0.06
N VAL A 71 11.42 -2.49 -0.88
CA VAL A 71 12.72 -2.24 -1.50
C VAL A 71 12.73 -2.64 -2.96
N GLY A 72 13.43 -1.85 -3.77
CA GLY A 72 13.78 -2.16 -5.14
C GLY A 72 15.18 -2.74 -5.21
N ILE A 73 15.39 -3.77 -6.03
CA ILE A 73 16.70 -4.35 -6.30
C ILE A 73 16.94 -4.47 -7.80
N GLN A 74 18.17 -4.19 -8.22
CA GLN A 74 18.58 -4.25 -9.62
C GLN A 74 19.00 -5.66 -10.05
N GLN A 75 19.45 -6.49 -9.10
CA GLN A 75 20.05 -7.79 -9.38
C GLN A 75 19.04 -8.86 -9.80
N LYS A 76 19.54 -9.91 -10.49
CA LYS A 76 18.72 -11.02 -10.97
C LYS A 76 18.24 -11.88 -9.81
N PHE A 77 16.99 -12.32 -9.91
CA PHE A 77 16.29 -13.10 -8.90
C PHE A 77 16.98 -14.42 -8.47
N ALA A 78 17.82 -15.00 -9.33
CA ALA A 78 18.44 -16.31 -9.09
C ALA A 78 19.42 -16.31 -7.91
N ASP A 79 19.94 -15.13 -7.54
CA ASP A 79 20.92 -14.99 -6.47
C ASP A 79 20.26 -14.78 -5.08
N LEU A 80 18.94 -14.53 -5.05
CA LEU A 80 18.19 -14.28 -3.82
C LEU A 80 17.63 -15.58 -3.25
N LYS A 81 18.46 -16.29 -2.47
CA LYS A 81 18.00 -17.39 -1.60
C LYS A 81 17.30 -16.84 -0.35
N MET A 82 16.27 -16.03 -0.51
CA MET A 82 15.52 -15.48 0.62
C MET A 82 14.65 -16.56 1.26
N LYS A 83 14.81 -16.75 2.58
CA LYS A 83 14.08 -17.75 3.39
C LYS A 83 12.86 -17.15 4.11
N THR A 84 12.24 -16.12 3.57
CA THR A 84 11.15 -15.40 4.25
C THR A 84 9.77 -15.82 3.75
N SER A 85 8.95 -16.33 4.67
CA SER A 85 7.56 -16.78 4.42
C SER A 85 6.58 -15.62 4.18
N ASN A 86 6.97 -14.38 4.50
CA ASN A 86 6.14 -13.17 4.42
C ASN A 86 6.55 -12.22 3.28
N LEU A 87 7.19 -12.75 2.25
CA LEU A 87 7.76 -11.99 1.15
C LEU A 87 6.84 -11.96 -0.08
N VAL A 88 6.57 -10.77 -0.61
CA VAL A 88 5.97 -10.57 -1.93
C VAL A 88 7.01 -9.98 -2.88
N GLN A 89 7.26 -10.75 -3.93
CA GLN A 89 8.28 -10.50 -4.94
C GLN A 89 7.60 -10.04 -6.22
N VAL A 90 8.02 -8.90 -6.76
CA VAL A 90 7.47 -8.31 -7.98
C VAL A 90 8.59 -8.17 -9.00
N ASN A 91 8.58 -8.99 -10.06
CA ASN A 91 9.47 -8.84 -11.19
C ASN A 91 8.80 -7.97 -12.26
N VAL A 92 9.23 -6.72 -12.36
CA VAL A 92 8.62 -5.71 -13.25
C VAL A 92 8.83 -6.07 -14.72
N LEU A 93 9.98 -6.64 -15.09
CA LEU A 93 10.26 -6.96 -16.49
C LEU A 93 9.49 -8.19 -16.99
N LYS A 94 9.32 -9.19 -16.14
CA LYS A 94 8.62 -10.42 -16.51
C LYS A 94 7.11 -10.36 -16.24
N ASP A 95 6.63 -9.25 -15.67
CA ASP A 95 5.27 -9.12 -15.15
C ASP A 95 4.86 -10.30 -14.26
N GLN A 96 5.79 -10.71 -13.38
CA GLN A 96 5.60 -11.86 -12.50
C GLN A 96 5.56 -11.40 -11.06
N VAL A 97 4.53 -11.84 -10.34
CA VAL A 97 4.40 -11.60 -8.91
C VAL A 97 4.39 -12.94 -8.19
N LYS A 98 5.39 -13.18 -7.34
CA LYS A 98 5.35 -14.30 -6.38
C LYS A 98 4.89 -13.75 -5.05
N ILE A 99 3.72 -14.19 -4.60
CA ILE A 99 3.11 -13.74 -3.35
C ILE A 99 3.15 -14.91 -2.37
N CYS A 100 3.51 -14.62 -1.13
CA CYS A 100 3.22 -15.48 0.01
C CYS A 100 1.70 -15.69 0.20
N HIS A 101 1.28 -16.58 1.10
CA HIS A 101 -0.13 -16.79 1.40
C HIS A 101 -0.74 -15.54 2.03
N LEU A 102 -1.33 -14.67 1.21
CA LEU A 102 -2.01 -13.45 1.64
C LEU A 102 -3.50 -13.55 1.36
N PRO A 103 -4.36 -13.08 2.28
CA PRO A 103 -5.78 -12.97 2.01
C PRO A 103 -6.02 -11.95 0.89
N THR A 104 -7.12 -12.16 0.16
CA THR A 104 -7.53 -11.26 -0.92
C THR A 104 -8.05 -9.94 -0.35
N LEU A 105 -7.87 -8.84 -1.11
CA LEU A 105 -8.44 -7.54 -0.74
C LEU A 105 -9.97 -7.62 -0.58
N PRO A 106 -10.55 -6.88 0.39
CA PRO A 106 -12.00 -6.76 0.51
C PRO A 106 -12.63 -6.28 -0.79
N ARG A 107 -13.79 -6.85 -1.19
CA ARG A 107 -14.49 -6.43 -2.43
C ARG A 107 -13.58 -6.43 -3.69
N HIS A 108 -12.55 -7.27 -3.74
CA HIS A 108 -11.58 -7.29 -4.85
C HIS A 108 -12.20 -7.35 -6.24
N LYS A 109 -13.29 -8.10 -6.42
CA LYS A 109 -13.98 -8.21 -7.72
C LYS A 109 -14.51 -6.85 -8.21
N GLU A 110 -15.09 -6.06 -7.32
CA GLU A 110 -15.60 -4.72 -7.65
C GLU A 110 -14.48 -3.76 -7.98
N LEU A 111 -13.38 -3.82 -7.22
CA LEU A 111 -12.19 -3.01 -7.49
C LEU A 111 -11.62 -3.30 -8.88
N VAL A 112 -11.44 -4.59 -9.22
CA VAL A 112 -10.93 -5.00 -10.53
C VAL A 112 -11.89 -4.58 -11.65
N ALA A 113 -13.21 -4.69 -11.45
CA ALA A 113 -14.19 -4.26 -12.44
C ALA A 113 -14.10 -2.74 -12.72
N LYS A 114 -13.84 -1.92 -11.70
CA LYS A 114 -13.65 -0.46 -11.85
C LYS A 114 -12.31 -0.10 -12.48
N LEU A 115 -11.23 -0.78 -12.11
CA LEU A 115 -9.88 -0.47 -12.60
C LEU A 115 -9.59 -1.06 -13.99
N GLY A 116 -10.22 -2.18 -14.35
CA GLY A 116 -9.98 -2.90 -15.60
C GLY A 116 -10.10 -2.04 -16.86
N PRO A 117 -11.18 -1.25 -17.06
CA PRO A 117 -11.33 -0.36 -18.20
C PRO A 117 -10.24 0.72 -18.27
N ILE A 118 -9.88 1.31 -17.13
CA ILE A 118 -8.86 2.36 -17.03
C ILE A 118 -7.49 1.76 -17.36
N HIS A 119 -7.16 0.59 -16.81
CA HIS A 119 -5.93 -0.13 -17.09
C HIS A 119 -5.82 -0.53 -18.58
N ALA A 120 -6.90 -1.00 -19.19
CA ALA A 120 -6.92 -1.34 -20.61
C ALA A 120 -6.73 -0.11 -21.53
N ARG A 121 -7.14 1.08 -21.10
CA ARG A 121 -6.85 2.35 -21.80
C ARG A 121 -5.37 2.73 -21.63
N LEU A 122 -4.87 2.74 -20.40
CA LEU A 122 -3.46 3.03 -20.08
C LEU A 122 -2.49 2.10 -20.83
N SER A 123 -2.77 0.80 -20.88
CA SER A 123 -1.94 -0.19 -21.57
C SER A 123 -1.88 0.06 -23.08
N ARG A 124 -3.02 0.44 -23.70
CA ARG A 124 -3.07 0.79 -25.12
C ARG A 124 -2.29 2.07 -25.41
N GLU A 125 -2.47 3.11 -24.61
CA GLU A 125 -1.76 4.39 -24.78
C GLU A 125 -0.24 4.22 -24.62
N ALA A 126 0.20 3.42 -23.64
CA ALA A 126 1.62 3.09 -23.46
C ALA A 126 2.23 2.39 -24.69
N SER A 127 1.44 1.57 -25.41
CA SER A 127 1.89 0.92 -26.65
C SER A 127 2.00 1.91 -27.83
N ILE A 128 1.16 2.95 -27.85
CA ILE A 128 1.13 3.98 -28.89
C ILE A 128 2.25 5.01 -28.65
N ALA A 129 2.46 5.44 -27.41
CA ALA A 129 3.54 6.36 -27.03
C ALA A 129 4.92 5.79 -27.37
N LYS A 130 5.13 4.47 -27.22
CA LYS A 130 6.34 3.78 -27.69
C LYS A 130 6.57 3.87 -29.20
N ARG A 131 5.50 3.99 -30.00
CA ARG A 131 5.56 4.09 -31.47
C ARG A 131 5.64 5.54 -31.96
N HIS A 132 5.13 6.50 -31.20
CA HIS A 132 5.09 7.93 -31.59
C HIS A 132 5.41 8.83 -30.39
N PRO A 133 6.68 9.24 -30.20
CA PRO A 133 7.12 10.02 -29.03
C PRO A 133 6.59 11.46 -28.97
N VAL A 134 5.95 11.96 -30.04
CA VAL A 134 5.37 13.32 -30.14
C VAL A 134 3.89 13.33 -29.70
N TYR A 135 3.32 12.18 -29.33
CA TYR A 135 1.93 12.09 -28.89
C TYR A 135 1.76 12.74 -27.50
N ARG A 136 1.33 14.01 -27.48
CA ARG A 136 0.83 14.69 -26.28
C ARG A 136 -0.55 14.12 -25.94
N CYS A 137 -0.68 13.31 -24.90
CA CYS A 137 -1.98 12.77 -24.49
C CYS A 137 -2.29 13.03 -23.01
N ASN A 138 -3.58 12.96 -22.69
CA ASN A 138 -4.28 13.00 -21.40
C ASN A 138 -3.77 12.01 -20.33
N GLU A 139 -2.53 11.53 -20.42
CA GLU A 139 -1.93 10.58 -19.49
C GLU A 139 -2.11 11.06 -18.04
N VAL A 140 -1.89 12.35 -17.76
CA VAL A 140 -2.08 12.91 -16.41
C VAL A 140 -3.50 12.67 -15.88
N GLN A 141 -4.53 12.84 -16.73
CA GLN A 141 -5.93 12.65 -16.34
C GLN A 141 -6.24 11.17 -16.09
N LEU A 142 -5.78 10.26 -16.95
CA LEU A 142 -5.99 8.82 -16.80
C LEU A 142 -5.30 8.23 -15.57
N HIS A 143 -4.05 8.64 -15.29
CA HIS A 143 -3.36 8.26 -14.06
C HIS A 143 -4.09 8.80 -12.83
N SER A 144 -4.61 10.04 -12.90
CA SER A 144 -5.39 10.62 -11.81
C SER A 144 -6.71 9.87 -11.58
N GLU A 145 -7.38 9.42 -12.65
CA GLU A 145 -8.61 8.64 -12.58
C GLU A 145 -8.36 7.29 -11.89
N PHE A 146 -7.29 6.58 -12.27
CA PHE A 146 -6.89 5.32 -11.64
C PHE A 146 -6.61 5.51 -10.14
N LEU A 147 -5.84 6.53 -9.79
CA LEU A 147 -5.51 6.86 -8.40
C LEU A 147 -6.74 7.28 -7.60
N ASN A 148 -7.71 7.96 -8.22
CA ASN A 148 -8.94 8.37 -7.57
C ASN A 148 -9.81 7.14 -7.22
N VAL A 149 -9.96 6.19 -8.15
CA VAL A 149 -10.68 4.92 -7.87
C VAL A 149 -10.03 4.17 -6.72
N MET A 150 -8.70 4.07 -6.71
CA MET A 150 -7.94 3.45 -5.62
C MET A 150 -8.14 4.16 -4.29
N ARG A 151 -8.08 5.50 -4.28
CA ARG A 151 -8.29 6.32 -3.08
C ARG A 151 -9.70 6.12 -2.52
N CYS A 152 -10.74 6.26 -3.34
CA CYS A 152 -12.12 6.07 -2.91
C CYS A 152 -12.35 4.65 -2.37
N TYR A 153 -11.75 3.64 -3.01
CA TYR A 153 -11.80 2.27 -2.50
C TYR A 153 -11.16 2.16 -1.12
N LEU A 154 -9.95 2.69 -0.93
CA LEU A 154 -9.23 2.63 0.35
C LEU A 154 -9.93 3.45 1.46
N GLU A 155 -10.46 4.62 1.14
CA GLU A 155 -11.30 5.41 2.06
C GLU A 155 -12.55 4.64 2.47
N SER A 156 -13.19 3.95 1.52
CA SER A 156 -14.38 3.14 1.81
C SER A 156 -14.11 1.89 2.65
N LEU A 157 -12.85 1.53 2.92
CA LEU A 157 -12.52 0.50 3.91
C LEU A 157 -12.57 1.07 5.34
N CYS A 158 -12.46 2.39 5.49
CA CYS A 158 -12.39 3.07 6.78
C CYS A 158 -13.58 4.01 7.03
N SER A 159 -14.60 4.01 6.17
CA SER A 159 -15.76 4.91 6.28
C SER A 159 -16.52 4.73 7.59
N ASP A 160 -16.61 3.48 8.05
CA ASP A 160 -17.49 3.11 9.16
C ASP A 160 -16.77 3.16 10.52
N LEU A 161 -15.51 3.60 10.58
CA LEU A 161 -14.70 3.67 11.80
C LEU A 161 -15.44 4.34 12.97
N ARG A 162 -16.15 5.43 12.69
CA ARG A 162 -16.90 6.20 13.69
C ARG A 162 -18.00 5.37 14.36
N SER A 163 -18.70 4.52 13.60
CA SER A 163 -19.77 3.66 14.12
C SER A 163 -19.26 2.56 15.06
N HIS A 164 -17.95 2.31 15.04
CA HIS A 164 -17.28 1.32 15.88
C HIS A 164 -16.37 1.97 16.94
N THR A 165 -16.60 3.25 17.24
CA THR A 165 -15.82 4.02 18.21
C THR A 165 -16.65 4.32 19.46
N ILE A 166 -16.05 4.15 20.63
CA ILE A 166 -16.58 4.66 21.90
C ILE A 166 -15.82 5.92 22.26
N THR A 167 -16.50 7.04 22.44
CA THR A 167 -15.91 8.27 22.97
C THR A 167 -16.20 8.36 24.47
N SER A 168 -15.15 8.25 25.28
CA SER A 168 -15.23 8.49 26.72
C SER A 168 -14.94 9.96 27.00
N VAL A 169 -15.80 10.61 27.78
CA VAL A 169 -15.58 11.97 28.28
C VAL A 169 -14.99 11.85 29.68
N GLN A 170 -13.73 12.23 29.84
CA GLN A 170 -13.06 12.24 31.15
C GLN A 170 -13.45 13.47 31.96
N SER A 171 -13.25 13.41 33.28
CA SER A 171 -13.61 14.47 34.23
C SER A 171 -12.86 15.79 34.02
N ASN A 172 -11.75 15.78 33.27
CA ASN A 172 -10.97 16.96 32.89
C ASN A 172 -11.43 17.57 31.55
N ASN A 173 -12.56 17.13 31.00
CA ASN A 173 -13.08 17.51 29.68
C ASN A 173 -12.25 17.00 28.49
N ASP A 174 -11.28 16.10 28.71
CA ASP A 174 -10.62 15.37 27.62
C ASP A 174 -11.56 14.31 27.08
N ARG A 175 -11.69 14.28 25.77
CA ARG A 175 -12.41 13.23 25.05
C ARG A 175 -11.37 12.26 24.52
N VAL A 176 -11.53 10.98 24.84
CA VAL A 176 -10.71 9.91 24.27
C VAL A 176 -11.62 8.98 23.49
N SER A 177 -11.33 8.84 22.19
CA SER A 177 -12.06 7.98 21.27
C SER A 177 -11.31 6.68 21.06
N LEU A 178 -11.94 5.56 21.43
CA LEU A 178 -11.36 4.22 21.31
C LEU A 178 -12.10 3.42 20.24
N LEU A 179 -11.35 2.87 19.27
CA LEU A 179 -11.89 1.99 18.24
C LEU A 179 -12.07 0.56 18.78
N LEU A 180 -13.28 0.04 18.67
CA LEU A 180 -13.59 -1.36 18.94
C LEU A 180 -13.23 -2.23 17.73
N LYS A 181 -11.99 -2.72 17.70
CA LYS A 181 -11.45 -3.50 16.56
C LYS A 181 -12.34 -4.69 16.17
N ASP A 182 -12.82 -5.48 17.12
CA ASP A 182 -13.65 -6.66 16.82
C ASP A 182 -14.99 -6.27 16.19
N SER A 183 -15.63 -5.22 16.71
CA SER A 183 -16.87 -4.69 16.13
C SER A 183 -16.65 -4.18 14.70
N PHE A 184 -15.53 -3.50 14.46
CA PHE A 184 -15.15 -3.05 13.13
C PHE A 184 -14.82 -4.22 12.18
N ILE A 185 -14.15 -5.28 12.64
CA ILE A 185 -13.91 -6.47 11.82
C ILE A 185 -15.23 -7.15 11.45
N ASP A 186 -16.18 -7.24 12.38
CA ASP A 186 -17.43 -7.94 12.17
C ASP A 186 -18.41 -7.22 11.23
N SER A 187 -18.20 -5.91 10.98
CA SER A 187 -18.95 -5.16 9.95
C SER A 187 -18.67 -5.65 8.53
N PHE A 188 -17.53 -6.31 8.30
CA PHE A 188 -17.16 -6.85 6.99
C PHE A 188 -17.78 -8.23 6.75
N SER A 189 -17.96 -8.54 5.45
CA SER A 189 -18.40 -9.86 5.02
C SER A 189 -17.44 -10.95 5.48
N SER A 190 -17.94 -12.16 5.76
CA SER A 190 -17.12 -13.29 6.23
C SER A 190 -15.95 -13.61 5.32
N ARG A 191 -16.08 -13.33 4.02
CA ARG A 191 -15.04 -13.50 3.00
C ARG A 191 -13.89 -12.49 3.15
N ASP A 192 -14.19 -11.27 3.58
CA ASP A 192 -13.23 -10.17 3.66
C ASP A 192 -12.55 -10.08 5.04
N ARG A 193 -13.19 -10.63 6.09
CA ARG A 193 -12.68 -10.67 7.47
C ARG A 193 -11.23 -11.18 7.61
N PRO A 194 -10.76 -12.22 6.89
CA PRO A 194 -9.37 -12.67 7.01
C PRO A 194 -8.35 -11.58 6.67
N PHE A 195 -8.66 -10.73 5.69
CA PHE A 195 -7.82 -9.58 5.36
C PHE A 195 -7.93 -8.52 6.45
N VAL A 196 -9.15 -8.14 6.83
CA VAL A 196 -9.40 -7.05 7.77
C VAL A 196 -8.77 -7.35 9.14
N LYS A 197 -8.82 -8.60 9.60
CA LYS A 197 -8.16 -9.04 10.83
C LYS A 197 -6.66 -8.74 10.85
N LEU A 198 -5.96 -9.00 9.74
CA LEU A 198 -4.54 -8.67 9.64
C LEU A 198 -4.32 -7.17 9.45
N PHE A 199 -5.24 -6.51 8.77
CA PHE A 199 -5.13 -5.10 8.41
C PHE A 199 -5.26 -4.17 9.62
N VAL A 200 -6.19 -4.42 10.54
CA VAL A 200 -6.40 -3.56 11.73
C VAL A 200 -5.25 -3.58 12.73
N ASP A 201 -4.33 -4.54 12.59
CA ASP A 201 -3.14 -4.68 13.42
C ASP A 201 -1.89 -4.06 12.78
N THR A 202 -2.03 -3.48 11.59
CA THR A 202 -0.93 -2.76 10.93
C THR A 202 -0.73 -1.37 11.51
N GLN A 203 0.51 -0.89 11.50
CA GLN A 203 0.82 0.48 11.90
C GLN A 203 0.20 1.49 10.94
N LEU A 204 0.16 1.15 9.66
CA LEU A 204 -0.49 1.91 8.61
C LEU A 204 -1.98 2.18 8.92
N PHE A 205 -2.72 1.18 9.43
CA PHE A 205 -4.10 1.37 9.87
C PHE A 205 -4.17 2.20 11.16
N THR A 206 -3.37 1.86 12.17
CA THR A 206 -3.34 2.57 13.47
C THR A 206 -3.13 4.07 13.31
N VAL A 207 -2.16 4.49 12.50
CA VAL A 207 -1.88 5.91 12.27
C VAL A 207 -3.07 6.63 11.63
N LEU A 208 -3.74 5.99 10.66
CA LEU A 208 -4.92 6.59 10.05
C LEU A 208 -6.09 6.63 11.04
N SER A 209 -6.36 5.53 11.77
CA SER A 209 -7.45 5.48 12.73
C SER A 209 -7.28 6.53 13.82
N ASP A 210 -6.08 6.67 14.40
CA ASP A 210 -5.80 7.64 15.46
C ASP A 210 -5.97 9.09 14.97
N SER A 211 -5.53 9.37 13.74
CA SER A 211 -5.76 10.68 13.10
C SER A 211 -7.26 10.98 12.89
N ARG A 212 -8.09 9.96 12.61
CA ARG A 212 -9.54 10.12 12.47
C ARG A 212 -10.23 10.24 13.82
N LEU A 213 -9.83 9.43 14.80
CA LEU A 213 -10.37 9.43 16.16
C LEU A 213 -10.12 10.77 16.87
N SER A 214 -8.90 11.32 16.76
CA SER A 214 -8.58 12.67 17.25
C SER A 214 -9.39 13.77 16.55
N SER A 215 -9.78 13.59 15.30
CA SER A 215 -10.70 14.52 14.62
C SER A 215 -12.10 14.49 15.24
N PHE A 216 -12.58 13.32 15.70
CA PHE A 216 -13.87 13.17 16.38
C PHE A 216 -13.86 13.81 17.77
N GLU A 217 -12.74 13.74 18.49
CA GLU A 217 -12.55 14.41 19.78
C GLU A 217 -12.66 15.92 19.65
N ASN A 218 -12.12 16.47 18.55
CA ASN A 218 -12.13 17.90 18.23
C ASN A 218 -13.45 18.41 17.60
N GLY A 219 -14.45 17.54 17.37
CA GLY A 219 -15.77 17.94 16.89
C GLY A 219 -15.86 18.33 15.41
N TYR A 220 -14.84 18.06 14.60
CA TYR A 220 -14.91 18.28 13.15
C TYR A 220 -15.71 17.14 12.49
N SER A 221 -16.78 17.52 11.80
CA SER A 221 -17.71 16.62 11.08
C SER A 221 -17.25 16.32 9.67
#